data_AF-F8DK24-F1
#
_entry.id   AF-F8DK24-F1
#
_cell.length_a   1.000
_cell.length_b   1.000
_cell.length_c   1.000
_cell.angle_alpha   90.00
_cell.angle_beta   90.00
_cell.angle_gamma   90.00
#
_symmetry.space_group_name_H-M   'P 1'
#
loop_
_entity.id
_entity.type
_entity.pdbx_description
1 polymer ?
#
loop_
_entity_poly.entity_id
_entity_poly.type
_entity_poly.pdbx_seq_one_letter_code
_entity_poly.pdbx_strand_id
1 'polypeptide(L)'
;MTSYRKVISELYCKLLGEELKKKVNELEILQNQIGYEIAGGGVELLSETTVGQILKGKRNISFNASLAFQTSLHYKNPRELFFPNNKFELLLIKNIITMILTDPVFEDTLLKQVLAKNFSHISQKEVSQFIEKNKEIFLCSLSNFISDFPAEETSHQIAEKLTDWLSELACLISQI
;
A
#
# COMPACT_ATOMS: atom_id res chain seq x y z
N MET A 1 22.52 -4.53 5.91
CA MET A 1 21.87 -3.25 5.58
C MET A 1 20.50 -3.54 4.99
N THR A 2 19.45 -3.02 5.62
CA THR A 2 18.08 -3.10 5.09
C THR A 2 17.93 -2.00 4.04
N SER A 3 17.45 -2.32 2.85
CA SER A 3 17.21 -1.33 1.77
C SER A 3 15.86 -0.64 1.96
N TYR A 4 15.73 0.61 1.49
CA TYR A 4 14.45 1.36 1.42
C TYR A 4 13.31 0.51 0.85
N ARG A 5 13.60 -0.26 -0.20
CA ARG A 5 12.63 -1.16 -0.86
C ARG A 5 12.03 -2.17 0.12
N LYS A 6 12.86 -2.73 1.01
CA LYS A 6 12.43 -3.75 1.97
C LYS A 6 11.49 -3.14 3.02
N VAL A 7 11.86 -2.01 3.62
CA VAL A 7 11.02 -1.37 4.66
C VAL A 7 9.70 -0.86 4.09
N ILE A 8 9.70 -0.31 2.87
CA ILE A 8 8.47 0.12 2.16
C ILE A 8 7.59 -1.09 1.84
N SER A 9 8.17 -2.19 1.36
CA SER A 9 7.42 -3.41 1.05
C SER A 9 6.75 -4.03 2.27
N GLU A 10 7.48 -4.12 3.39
CA GLU A 10 6.94 -4.61 4.66
C GLU A 10 5.82 -3.72 5.19
N LEU A 11 6.00 -2.39 5.14
CA LEU A 11 4.96 -1.43 5.53
C LEU A 11 3.71 -1.57 4.67
N TYR A 12 3.87 -1.57 3.36
CA TYR A 12 2.76 -1.64 2.40
C TYR A 12 1.97 -2.93 2.55
N CYS A 13 2.65 -4.09 2.58
CA CYS A 13 1.98 -5.38 2.73
C CYS A 13 1.24 -5.48 4.07
N LYS A 14 1.80 -4.92 5.16
CA LYS A 14 1.12 -4.86 6.46
C LYS A 14 -0.16 -4.07 6.41
N LEU A 15 -0.11 -2.82 5.91
CA LEU A 15 -1.28 -1.97 5.85
C LEU A 15 -2.35 -2.55 4.90
N LEU A 16 -1.93 -3.06 3.75
CA LEU A 16 -2.85 -3.67 2.78
C LEU A 16 -3.52 -4.90 3.38
N GLY A 17 -2.75 -5.80 4.01
CA GLY A 17 -3.30 -6.98 4.67
C GLY A 17 -4.33 -6.64 5.75
N GLU A 18 -4.06 -5.61 6.56
CA GLU A 18 -5.01 -5.12 7.57
C GLU A 18 -6.30 -4.57 6.94
N GLU A 19 -6.21 -3.82 5.84
CA GLU A 19 -7.37 -3.27 5.14
C GLU A 19 -8.21 -4.38 4.47
N LEU A 20 -7.56 -5.32 3.79
CA LEU A 20 -8.24 -6.48 3.21
C LEU A 20 -8.91 -7.33 4.28
N LYS A 21 -8.29 -7.49 5.45
CA LYS A 21 -8.88 -8.23 6.56
C LYS A 21 -10.18 -7.58 7.05
N LYS A 22 -10.23 -6.25 7.13
CA LYS A 22 -11.48 -5.54 7.45
C LYS A 22 -12.54 -5.83 6.40
N LYS A 23 -12.20 -5.73 5.11
CA LYS A 23 -13.14 -5.99 4.02
C LYS A 23 -13.67 -7.43 4.02
N VAL A 24 -12.80 -8.42 4.24
CA VAL A 24 -13.18 -9.83 4.39
C VAL A 24 -14.17 -10.02 5.54
N ASN A 25 -13.91 -9.41 6.69
CA ASN A 25 -14.80 -9.48 7.85
C ASN A 25 -16.14 -8.76 7.59
N GLU A 26 -16.12 -7.59 6.95
CA GLU A 26 -17.32 -6.81 6.60
C GLU A 26 -18.26 -7.57 5.65
N LEU A 27 -17.68 -8.38 4.75
CA LEU A 27 -18.43 -9.23 3.83
C LEU A 27 -18.76 -10.61 4.41
N GLU A 28 -18.36 -10.88 5.66
CA GLU A 28 -18.55 -12.18 6.34
C GLU A 28 -17.97 -13.38 5.56
N ILE A 29 -16.88 -13.15 4.81
CA ILE A 29 -16.21 -14.18 4.01
C ILE A 29 -15.19 -14.92 4.87
N LEU A 30 -15.23 -16.24 4.84
CA LEU A 30 -14.21 -17.09 5.48
C LEU A 30 -12.94 -17.14 4.61
N GLN A 31 -11.78 -17.29 5.25
CA GLN A 31 -10.50 -17.29 4.55
C GLN A 31 -10.40 -18.41 3.50
N ASN A 32 -11.05 -19.55 3.72
CA ASN A 32 -11.10 -20.67 2.78
C ASN A 32 -12.11 -20.48 1.63
N GLN A 33 -12.82 -19.34 1.58
CA GLN A 33 -13.73 -18.98 0.49
C GLN A 33 -13.12 -17.99 -0.51
N ILE A 34 -11.89 -17.51 -0.25
CA ILE A 34 -11.19 -16.64 -1.19
C ILE A 34 -10.69 -17.47 -2.37
N GLY A 35 -11.19 -17.18 -3.57
CA GLY A 35 -10.85 -17.89 -4.79
C GLY A 35 -11.22 -17.12 -6.06
N TYR A 36 -10.89 -17.70 -7.20
CA TYR A 36 -11.18 -17.14 -8.52
C TYR A 36 -11.73 -18.22 -9.46
N GLU A 37 -12.49 -17.78 -10.46
CA GLU A 37 -12.99 -18.64 -11.52
C GLU A 37 -11.87 -19.01 -12.49
N ILE A 38 -11.79 -20.30 -12.85
CA ILE A 38 -10.85 -20.80 -13.85
C ILE A 38 -11.54 -21.00 -15.20
N ALA A 39 -10.76 -20.92 -16.27
CA ALA A 39 -11.22 -21.26 -17.61
C ALA A 39 -11.77 -22.69 -17.62
N GLY A 40 -13.05 -22.85 -17.97
CA GLY A 40 -13.76 -24.13 -17.92
C GLY A 40 -14.82 -24.26 -16.82
N GLY A 41 -15.10 -23.19 -16.05
CA GLY A 41 -16.25 -23.12 -15.14
C GLY A 41 -16.02 -23.73 -13.75
N GLY A 42 -14.75 -23.88 -13.34
CA GLY A 42 -14.37 -24.26 -11.97
C GLY A 42 -14.02 -23.06 -11.11
N VAL A 43 -13.86 -23.29 -9.80
CA VAL A 43 -13.35 -22.29 -8.85
C VAL A 43 -12.08 -22.86 -8.20
N GLU A 44 -11.00 -22.08 -8.25
CA GLU A 44 -9.77 -22.38 -7.52
C GLU A 44 -9.74 -21.55 -6.23
N LEU A 45 -9.75 -22.24 -5.09
CA LEU A 45 -9.68 -21.63 -3.77
C LEU A 45 -8.23 -21.53 -3.31
N LEU A 46 -7.87 -20.40 -2.72
CA LEU A 46 -6.60 -20.27 -2.04
C LEU A 46 -6.63 -21.08 -0.74
N SER A 47 -5.49 -21.67 -0.38
CA SER A 47 -5.35 -22.29 0.95
C SER A 47 -5.58 -21.25 2.05
N GLU A 48 -6.30 -21.62 3.11
CA GLU A 48 -6.55 -20.76 4.28
C GLU A 48 -5.24 -20.18 4.86
N THR A 49 -4.18 -20.98 4.91
CA THR A 49 -2.87 -20.51 5.38
C THR A 49 -2.31 -19.37 4.52
N THR A 50 -2.43 -19.47 3.20
CA THR A 50 -1.96 -18.41 2.29
C THR A 50 -2.75 -17.12 2.49
N VAL A 51 -4.07 -17.22 2.53
CA VAL A 51 -4.97 -16.08 2.79
C VAL A 51 -4.63 -15.45 4.14
N GLY A 52 -4.52 -16.26 5.20
CA GLY A 52 -4.19 -15.79 6.54
C GLY A 52 -2.83 -15.10 6.65
N GLN A 53 -1.82 -15.52 5.88
CA GLN A 53 -0.53 -14.81 5.85
C GLN A 53 -0.59 -13.49 5.07
N ILE A 54 -1.36 -13.44 3.99
CA ILE A 54 -1.62 -12.19 3.24
C ILE A 54 -2.36 -11.18 4.11
N LEU A 55 -3.44 -11.60 4.79
CA LEU A 55 -4.22 -10.74 5.69
C LEU A 55 -3.44 -10.28 6.93
N LYS A 56 -2.34 -10.98 7.29
CA LYS A 56 -1.39 -10.55 8.32
C LYS A 56 -0.28 -9.64 7.77
N GLY A 57 -0.26 -9.39 6.46
CA GLY A 57 0.79 -8.67 5.76
C GLY A 57 2.15 -9.35 5.75
N LYS A 58 2.17 -10.67 5.97
CA LYS A 58 3.41 -11.47 6.06
C LYS A 58 3.78 -12.15 4.75
N ARG A 59 2.94 -12.01 3.72
CA ARG A 59 3.11 -12.67 2.43
C ARG A 59 2.69 -11.76 1.29
N ASN A 60 3.44 -11.84 0.19
CA ASN A 60 3.09 -11.22 -1.09
C ASN A 60 1.71 -11.67 -1.56
N ILE A 61 0.94 -10.75 -2.12
CA ILE A 61 -0.20 -11.09 -2.97
C ILE A 61 0.38 -11.42 -4.35
N SER A 62 0.46 -12.71 -4.69
CA SER A 62 0.83 -13.15 -6.04
C SER A 62 -0.28 -12.85 -7.05
N PHE A 63 -0.01 -13.00 -8.34
CA PHE A 63 -1.02 -12.84 -9.40
C PHE A 63 -2.30 -13.65 -9.16
N ASN A 64 -2.20 -14.96 -8.92
CA ASN A 64 -3.40 -15.76 -8.63
C ASN A 64 -4.11 -15.31 -7.35
N ALA A 65 -3.35 -14.85 -6.34
CA ALA A 65 -3.96 -14.31 -5.14
C ALA A 65 -4.66 -12.98 -5.41
N SER A 66 -4.11 -12.10 -6.25
CA SER A 66 -4.73 -10.83 -6.61
C SER A 66 -6.02 -11.07 -7.39
N LEU A 67 -6.07 -12.05 -8.29
CA LEU A 67 -7.31 -12.49 -8.92
C LEU A 67 -8.33 -12.98 -7.89
N ALA A 68 -7.92 -13.89 -6.99
CA ALA A 68 -8.81 -14.43 -5.97
C ALA A 68 -9.43 -13.36 -5.07
N PHE A 69 -8.61 -12.43 -4.57
CA PHE A 69 -9.08 -11.35 -3.72
C PHE A 69 -9.95 -10.36 -4.50
N GLN A 70 -9.61 -10.02 -5.73
CA GLN A 70 -10.46 -9.15 -6.57
C GLN A 70 -11.86 -9.75 -6.78
N THR A 71 -11.92 -11.00 -7.20
CA THR A 71 -13.19 -11.70 -7.46
C THR A 71 -14.02 -11.83 -6.18
N SER A 72 -13.41 -12.32 -5.10
CA SER A 72 -14.12 -12.61 -3.84
C SER A 72 -14.57 -11.35 -3.11
N LEU A 73 -13.84 -10.23 -3.24
CA LEU A 73 -14.18 -8.95 -2.58
C LEU A 73 -14.93 -7.98 -3.50
N HIS A 74 -15.26 -8.40 -4.72
CA HIS A 74 -16.00 -7.64 -5.73
C HIS A 74 -15.33 -6.33 -6.13
N TYR A 75 -13.99 -6.32 -6.22
CA TYR A 75 -13.24 -5.19 -6.76
C TYR A 75 -13.36 -5.15 -8.28
N LYS A 76 -13.57 -3.94 -8.84
CA LYS A 76 -13.82 -3.75 -10.27
C LYS A 76 -12.54 -3.78 -11.11
N ASN A 77 -11.41 -3.43 -10.51
CA ASN A 77 -10.11 -3.38 -11.16
C ASN A 77 -8.99 -3.69 -10.14
N PRO A 78 -7.76 -3.94 -10.60
CA PRO A 78 -6.65 -4.26 -9.70
C PRO A 78 -6.26 -3.11 -8.77
N ARG A 79 -6.45 -1.85 -9.18
CA ARG A 79 -6.18 -0.71 -8.31
C ARG A 79 -7.06 -0.73 -7.07
N GLU A 80 -8.35 -1.06 -7.18
CA GLU A 80 -9.23 -1.18 -6.01
C GLU A 80 -8.80 -2.30 -5.04
N LEU A 81 -8.04 -3.30 -5.50
CA LEU A 81 -7.41 -4.26 -4.59
C LEU A 81 -6.19 -3.64 -3.90
N PHE A 82 -5.27 -3.06 -4.67
CA PHE A 82 -3.97 -2.60 -4.17
C PHE A 82 -4.02 -1.25 -3.44
N PHE A 83 -5.03 -0.43 -3.73
CA PHE A 83 -5.31 0.87 -3.13
C PHE A 83 -6.84 1.00 -2.91
N PRO A 84 -7.40 0.33 -1.87
CA PRO A 84 -8.85 0.14 -1.77
C PRO A 84 -9.71 1.40 -1.65
N ASN A 85 -9.16 2.50 -1.13
CA ASN A 85 -9.87 3.77 -0.99
C ASN A 85 -8.89 4.89 -0.59
N ASN A 86 -9.32 6.14 -0.73
CA ASN A 86 -8.51 7.32 -0.36
C ASN A 86 -8.09 7.32 1.12
N LYS A 87 -8.90 6.74 2.03
CA LYS A 87 -8.55 6.66 3.45
C LYS A 87 -7.34 5.74 3.66
N PHE A 88 -7.28 4.62 2.94
CA PHE A 88 -6.11 3.75 2.90
C PHE A 88 -4.91 4.47 2.29
N GLU A 89 -5.08 5.17 1.16
CA GLU A 89 -4.00 5.91 0.51
C GLU A 89 -3.39 6.97 1.45
N LEU A 90 -4.22 7.79 2.11
CA LEU A 90 -3.73 8.79 3.08
C LEU A 90 -3.04 8.14 4.29
N LEU A 91 -3.55 6.99 4.77
CA LEU A 91 -2.91 6.24 5.84
C LEU A 91 -1.53 5.72 5.40
N LEU A 92 -1.44 5.18 4.18
CA LEU A 92 -0.18 4.70 3.61
C LEU A 92 0.84 5.84 3.51
N ILE A 93 0.46 6.97 2.91
CA ILE A 93 1.34 8.13 2.74
C ILE A 93 1.79 8.67 4.11
N LYS A 94 0.88 8.78 5.08
CA LYS A 94 1.23 9.14 6.46
C LYS A 94 2.29 8.22 7.05
N ASN A 95 2.14 6.91 6.90
CA ASN A 95 3.08 5.95 7.46
C ASN A 95 4.42 5.96 6.70
N ILE A 96 4.41 6.16 5.38
CA ILE A 96 5.63 6.34 4.58
C ILE A 96 6.40 7.57 5.05
N ILE A 97 5.74 8.73 5.19
CA ILE A 97 6.37 9.95 5.69
C ILE A 97 6.94 9.75 7.09
N THR A 98 6.17 9.12 7.98
CA THR A 98 6.64 8.81 9.34
C THR A 98 7.88 7.91 9.28
N MET A 99 7.85 6.86 8.46
CA MET A 99 8.97 5.93 8.29
C MET A 99 10.22 6.64 7.76
N ILE A 100 10.10 7.51 6.75
CA ILE A 100 11.22 8.29 6.23
C ILE A 100 11.84 9.17 7.33
N LEU A 101 11.01 9.76 8.19
CA LEU A 101 11.47 10.66 9.25
C LEU A 101 12.15 9.93 10.41
N THR A 102 11.77 8.68 10.71
CA THR A 102 12.19 7.98 11.94
C THR A 102 13.04 6.73 11.73
N ASP A 103 12.95 6.07 10.58
CA ASP A 103 13.67 4.82 10.34
C ASP A 103 15.14 5.12 9.97
N PRO A 104 16.13 4.47 10.63
CA PRO A 104 17.55 4.70 10.38
C PRO A 104 18.00 4.45 8.94
N VAL A 105 17.26 3.64 8.17
CA VAL A 105 17.57 3.39 6.75
C VAL A 105 17.57 4.71 5.96
N PHE A 106 16.77 5.70 6.37
CA PHE A 106 16.65 7.01 5.72
C PHE A 106 17.53 8.13 6.29
N GLU A 107 18.37 7.85 7.29
CA GLU A 107 19.09 8.88 8.07
C GLU A 107 19.84 9.89 7.19
N ASP A 108 20.61 9.40 6.21
CA ASP A 108 21.47 10.21 5.35
C ASP A 108 20.83 10.56 4.00
N THR A 109 19.52 10.37 3.84
CA THR A 109 18.84 10.63 2.56
C THR A 109 18.48 12.10 2.39
N LEU A 110 18.64 12.60 1.16
CA LEU A 110 18.11 13.91 0.77
C LEU A 110 16.59 14.00 0.98
N LEU A 111 15.87 12.90 0.76
CA LEU A 111 14.42 12.83 0.98
C LEU A 111 14.07 13.12 2.44
N LYS A 112 14.74 12.49 3.41
CA LYS A 112 14.55 12.79 4.84
C LYS A 112 14.88 14.24 5.14
N GLN A 113 16.00 14.75 4.63
CA GLN A 113 16.42 16.14 4.88
C GLN A 113 15.42 17.17 4.33
N VAL A 114 14.87 16.95 3.13
CA VAL A 114 13.84 17.80 2.53
C VAL A 114 12.54 17.73 3.32
N LEU A 115 12.10 16.53 3.67
CA LEU A 115 10.86 16.30 4.42
C LEU A 115 10.94 16.88 5.84
N ALA A 116 12.07 16.74 6.53
CA ALA A 116 12.26 17.26 7.89
C ALA A 116 12.10 18.78 7.98
N LYS A 117 12.36 19.54 6.92
CA LYS A 117 12.16 21.01 6.89
C LYS A 117 10.70 21.42 7.07
N ASN A 118 9.77 20.52 6.80
CA ASN A 118 8.33 20.78 6.95
C ASN A 118 7.82 20.59 8.38
N PHE A 119 8.67 20.16 9.32
CA PHE A 119 8.27 19.82 10.68
C PHE A 119 9.14 20.55 11.70
N SER A 120 8.49 21.18 12.69
CA SER A 120 9.19 21.71 13.87
C SER A 120 9.63 20.55 14.77
N HIS A 121 8.76 19.56 14.92
CA HIS A 121 9.00 18.38 15.74
C HIS A 121 8.41 17.15 15.04
N ILE A 122 9.21 16.10 14.89
CA ILE A 122 8.75 14.83 14.30
C ILE A 122 7.76 14.17 15.28
N SER A 123 6.47 14.47 15.11
CA SER A 123 5.39 13.94 15.91
C SER A 123 4.26 13.41 15.03
N GLN A 124 3.58 12.36 15.49
CA GLN A 124 2.41 11.80 14.81
C GLN A 124 1.33 12.85 14.51
N LYS A 125 1.19 13.86 15.38
CA LYS A 125 0.21 14.94 15.22
C LYS A 125 0.59 15.88 14.08
N GLU A 126 1.82 16.38 14.07
CA GLU A 126 2.29 17.28 13.01
C GLU A 126 2.26 16.60 11.64
N VAL A 127 2.71 15.33 11.56
CA VAL A 127 2.62 14.54 10.31
C VAL A 127 1.17 14.41 9.85
N SER A 128 0.23 14.11 10.75
CA SER A 128 -1.19 13.98 10.37
C SER A 128 -1.77 15.30 9.85
N GLN A 129 -1.42 16.43 10.47
CA GLN A 129 -1.85 17.76 10.02
C GLN A 129 -1.25 18.13 8.67
N PHE A 130 0.02 17.80 8.43
CA PHE A 130 0.69 18.01 7.16
C PHE A 130 0.04 17.20 6.02
N ILE A 131 -0.29 15.91 6.26
CA ILE A 131 -1.00 15.08 5.30
C ILE A 131 -2.39 15.65 4.99
N GLU A 132 -3.16 16.01 6.01
CA GLU A 132 -4.52 16.53 5.81
C GLU A 132 -4.52 17.86 5.04
N LYS A 133 -3.58 18.75 5.35
CA LYS A 133 -3.43 20.04 4.66
C LYS A 133 -3.15 19.88 3.17
N ASN A 134 -2.40 18.85 2.79
CA ASN A 134 -1.91 18.66 1.42
C ASN A 134 -2.52 17.42 0.73
N LYS A 135 -3.62 16.89 1.25
CA LYS A 135 -4.18 15.58 0.84
C LYS A 135 -4.48 15.48 -0.65
N GLU A 136 -5.02 16.53 -1.26
CA GLU A 136 -5.39 16.51 -2.67
C GLU A 136 -4.15 16.39 -3.57
N ILE A 137 -3.05 17.05 -3.20
CA ILE A 137 -1.77 16.97 -3.92
C ILE A 137 -1.23 15.54 -3.84
N PHE A 138 -1.22 14.96 -2.65
CA PHE A 138 -0.71 13.61 -2.43
C PHE A 138 -1.54 12.53 -3.13
N LEU A 139 -2.87 12.61 -3.03
CA LEU A 139 -3.77 11.67 -3.69
C LEU A 139 -3.66 11.79 -5.21
N CYS A 140 -3.66 13.00 -5.75
CA CYS A 140 -3.54 13.25 -7.19
C CYS A 140 -2.22 12.69 -7.74
N SER A 141 -1.09 12.92 -7.05
CA SER A 141 0.20 12.36 -7.45
C SER A 141 0.17 10.84 -7.46
N LEU A 142 -0.29 10.20 -6.38
CA LEU A 142 -0.33 8.75 -6.29
C LEU A 142 -1.26 8.12 -7.34
N SER A 143 -2.40 8.75 -7.63
CA SER A 143 -3.32 8.30 -8.69
C SER A 143 -2.75 8.48 -10.10
N ASN A 144 -1.93 9.51 -10.33
CA ASN A 144 -1.27 9.70 -11.62
C ASN A 144 -0.12 8.71 -11.82
N PHE A 145 0.57 8.34 -10.73
CA PHE A 145 1.70 7.42 -10.78
C PHE A 145 1.28 5.94 -10.92
N ILE A 146 0.15 5.57 -10.33
CA ILE A 146 -0.39 4.21 -10.37
C ILE A 146 -1.73 4.25 -11.11
N SER A 147 -1.85 3.61 -12.26
CA SER A 147 -3.10 3.57 -13.02
C SER A 147 -4.18 2.71 -12.35
N ASP A 148 -5.43 2.79 -12.85
CA ASP A 148 -6.52 1.88 -12.45
C ASP A 148 -6.23 0.41 -12.81
N PHE A 149 -5.44 0.21 -13.86
CA PHE A 149 -4.93 -1.07 -14.32
C PHE A 149 -3.39 -1.02 -14.29
N PRO A 150 -2.77 -1.15 -13.10
CA PRO A 150 -1.33 -1.19 -12.99
C PRO A 150 -0.77 -2.39 -13.77
N ALA A 151 0.42 -2.24 -14.35
CA ALA A 151 1.15 -3.35 -14.97
C ALA A 151 1.70 -4.33 -13.90
N GLU A 152 1.77 -3.89 -12.66
CA GLU A 152 2.22 -4.65 -11.52
C GLU A 152 1.13 -5.63 -11.08
N GLU A 153 1.51 -6.90 -11.01
CA GLU A 153 0.60 -8.03 -10.77
C GLU A 153 0.61 -8.49 -9.30
N THR A 154 1.63 -8.07 -8.55
CA THR A 154 1.85 -8.50 -7.16
C THR A 154 2.01 -7.33 -6.20
N SER A 155 1.70 -7.55 -4.91
CA SER A 155 1.87 -6.48 -3.89
C SER A 155 3.33 -6.07 -3.72
N HIS A 156 4.29 -6.96 -3.96
CA HIS A 156 5.72 -6.62 -4.00
C HIS A 156 6.09 -5.67 -5.15
N GLN A 157 5.62 -5.91 -6.37
CA GLN A 157 5.85 -5.03 -7.52
C GLN A 157 5.19 -3.65 -7.30
N ILE A 158 3.99 -3.62 -6.71
CA ILE A 158 3.36 -2.36 -6.29
C ILE A 158 4.22 -1.63 -5.25
N ALA A 159 4.80 -2.35 -4.29
CA ALA A 159 5.71 -1.74 -3.30
C ALA A 159 7.01 -1.20 -3.93
N GLU A 160 7.53 -1.86 -4.97
CA GLU A 160 8.66 -1.34 -5.74
C GLU A 160 8.28 -0.03 -6.44
N LYS A 161 7.11 0.00 -7.09
CA LYS A 161 6.56 1.23 -7.68
C LYS A 161 6.35 2.34 -6.66
N LEU A 162 5.84 2.02 -5.47
CA LEU A 162 5.75 2.98 -4.35
C LEU A 162 7.12 3.50 -3.92
N THR A 163 8.17 2.68 -4.02
CA THR A 163 9.54 3.12 -3.75
C THR A 163 10.03 4.10 -4.81
N ASP A 164 9.71 3.86 -6.08
CA ASP A 164 10.05 4.79 -7.18
C ASP A 164 9.28 6.12 -7.05
N TRP A 165 8.00 6.06 -6.63
CA TRP A 165 7.17 7.21 -6.33
C TRP A 165 7.76 8.12 -5.24
N LEU A 166 8.64 7.62 -4.36
CA LEU A 166 9.31 8.46 -3.36
C LEU A 166 10.10 9.62 -3.98
N SER A 167 10.57 9.48 -5.23
CA SER A 167 11.23 10.56 -5.95
C SER A 167 10.25 11.67 -6.34
N GLU A 168 9.03 11.31 -6.76
CA GLU A 168 7.96 12.26 -7.02
C GLU A 168 7.50 12.93 -5.72
N LEU A 169 7.37 12.15 -4.64
CA LEU A 169 7.08 12.65 -3.31
C LEU A 169 8.11 13.70 -2.87
N ALA A 170 9.40 13.46 -3.08
CA ALA A 170 10.46 14.43 -2.77
C ALA A 170 10.28 15.76 -3.53
N CYS A 171 9.89 15.67 -4.81
CA CYS A 171 9.63 16.84 -5.65
C CYS A 171 8.42 17.64 -5.12
N LEU A 172 7.31 16.97 -4.80
CA LEU A 172 6.12 17.60 -4.25
C LEU A 172 6.40 18.30 -2.93
N ILE A 173 7.08 17.62 -2.01
CA ILE A 173 7.43 18.19 -0.70
C ILE A 173 8.32 19.42 -0.84
N SER A 174 9.20 19.46 -1.85
CA SER A 174 10.07 20.63 -2.08
C SER A 174 9.30 21.87 -2.58
N GLN A 175 8.06 21.69 -3.02
CA GLN A 175 7.18 22.76 -3.54
C GLN A 175 6.14 23.23 -2.51
N ILE A 176 5.95 22.48 -1.42
CA ILE A 176 5.06 22.81 -0.30
C ILE A 176 5.78 23.73 0.68
#